data_AF-A0A9E1RD91-F1
#
_entry.id   AF-A0A9E1RD91-F1
#
_cell.length_a   1.000
_cell.length_b   1.000
_cell.length_c   1.000
_cell.angle_alpha   90.00
_cell.angle_beta   90.00
_cell.angle_gamma   90.00
#
_symmetry.space_group_name_H-M   'P 1'
#
loop_
_entity.id
_entity.type
_entity.pdbx_description
1 polymer ?
#
loop_
_entity_poly.entity_id
_entity_poly.type
_entity_poly.pdbx_seq_one_letter_code
_entity_poly.pdbx_strand_id
1 'polypeptide(L)'
;FKANKKIQSMEEVSKERAWQEFKLQQRDSAGLDLGFNPLPASYRIRFNVSDNRSLHIGNFAEQIRGEPGVESVEYGEKWISRFEKFMIVCRVFLLGVGILLSLGLILIVSNTIRLSIYSRQDEIELMLLIGATPRFVKIPFLLEGVLQGLSGSLLSLGLMGAIYIYLKNEFQPSIESIARGMDFQFISQPFLWLLVGLSVLIGFIASYISTYQFMQALNKR
;
A
#
# COMPACT_ATOMS: atom_id res chain seq x y z
N PHE A 1 21.68 -27.76 -2.97
CA PHE A 1 21.25 -26.45 -2.43
C PHE A 1 21.79 -25.24 -3.23
N LYS A 2 21.66 -25.21 -4.58
CA LYS A 2 22.12 -24.04 -5.36
C LYS A 2 21.10 -22.89 -5.27
N ALA A 3 21.61 -21.66 -5.18
CA ALA A 3 20.87 -20.41 -5.08
C ALA A 3 19.71 -20.34 -6.07
N ASN A 4 18.50 -20.55 -5.57
CA ASN A 4 17.28 -20.21 -6.28
C ASN A 4 17.19 -18.68 -6.29
N LYS A 5 16.68 -18.07 -7.37
CA LYS A 5 16.55 -16.60 -7.57
C LYS A 5 15.75 -15.87 -6.45
N LYS A 6 15.19 -16.63 -5.51
CA LYS A 6 14.32 -16.23 -4.40
C LYS A 6 15.01 -16.24 -3.03
N ILE A 7 16.21 -16.83 -2.92
CA ILE A 7 16.98 -16.92 -1.67
C ILE A 7 18.03 -15.80 -1.68
N GLN A 8 17.97 -14.93 -0.68
CA GLN A 8 18.86 -13.79 -0.51
C GLN A 8 20.20 -14.21 0.12
N SER A 9 20.16 -15.10 1.13
CA SER A 9 21.37 -15.67 1.73
C SER A 9 21.06 -17.01 2.41
N MET A 10 22.07 -17.86 2.47
CA MET A 10 22.06 -19.11 3.23
C MET A 10 23.34 -19.15 4.06
N GLU A 11 23.19 -19.19 5.38
CA GLU A 11 24.31 -19.24 6.32
C GLU A 11 24.21 -20.52 7.14
N GLU A 12 25.31 -21.26 7.20
CA GLU A 12 25.44 -22.42 8.09
C GLU A 12 25.80 -21.94 9.49
N VAL A 13 25.02 -22.35 10.48
CA VAL A 13 25.29 -22.07 11.89
C VAL A 13 25.70 -23.39 12.54
N SER A 14 27.01 -23.52 12.81
CA SER A 14 27.55 -24.67 13.53
C SER A 14 27.04 -24.69 14.98
N LYS A 15 27.08 -25.87 15.61
CA LYS A 15 26.60 -26.07 16.99
C LYS A 15 27.30 -25.12 17.98
N GLU A 16 28.60 -24.93 17.83
CA GLU A 16 29.42 -24.08 18.69
C GLU A 16 29.04 -22.60 18.53
N ARG A 17 28.77 -22.17 17.28
CA ARG A 17 28.38 -20.80 16.97
C ARG A 17 26.97 -20.49 17.47
N ALA A 18 26.04 -21.43 17.30
CA ALA A 18 24.69 -21.32 17.85
C ALA A 18 24.70 -21.15 19.38
N TRP A 19 25.57 -21.90 20.07
CA TRP A 19 25.72 -21.83 21.53
C TRP A 19 26.32 -20.50 22.01
N GLN A 20 27.29 -19.96 21.29
CA GLN A 20 27.85 -18.64 21.58
C GLN A 20 26.82 -17.52 21.36
N GLU A 21 26.07 -17.54 20.26
CA GLU A 21 24.98 -16.59 19.99
C GLU A 21 23.90 -16.64 21.09
N PHE A 22 23.49 -17.86 21.48
CA PHE A 22 22.49 -18.07 22.53
C PHE A 22 22.96 -17.53 23.89
N LYS A 23 24.20 -17.82 24.31
CA LYS A 23 24.76 -17.28 25.57
C LYS A 23 24.86 -15.75 25.58
N LEU A 24 25.14 -15.13 24.43
CA LEU A 24 25.18 -13.67 24.31
C LEU A 24 23.79 -13.04 24.43
N GLN A 25 22.75 -13.66 23.86
CA GLN A 25 21.37 -13.18 23.96
C GLN A 25 20.76 -13.42 25.35
N GLN A 26 21.17 -14.49 26.04
CA GLN A 26 20.63 -14.86 27.34
C GLN A 26 21.38 -14.21 28.52
N ARG A 27 22.44 -13.43 28.27
CA ARG A 27 23.16 -12.68 29.32
C ARG A 27 22.25 -11.75 30.14
N ASP A 28 21.14 -11.29 29.57
CA ASP A 28 20.18 -10.40 30.23
C ASP A 28 18.99 -11.13 30.90
N SER A 29 18.88 -12.45 30.77
CA SER A 29 17.77 -13.26 31.31
C SER A 29 18.33 -14.47 32.05
N ALA A 30 18.11 -14.57 33.37
CA ALA A 30 18.64 -15.60 34.28
C ALA A 30 18.93 -16.94 33.59
N GLY A 31 20.23 -17.24 33.41
CA GLY A 31 20.71 -18.26 32.48
C GLY A 31 20.44 -19.71 32.91
N LEU A 32 20.11 -20.54 31.92
CA LEU A 32 20.09 -22.00 32.04
C LEU A 32 21.51 -22.54 31.77
N ASP A 33 22.23 -22.94 32.82
CA ASP A 33 23.52 -23.63 32.66
C ASP A 33 23.31 -25.15 32.63
N LEU A 34 23.18 -25.70 31.41
CA LEU A 34 22.92 -27.12 31.19
C LEU A 34 24.20 -27.96 31.14
N GLY A 35 25.40 -27.38 31.26
CA GLY A 35 26.68 -28.12 31.24
C GLY A 35 27.07 -28.77 29.91
N PHE A 36 26.14 -28.87 28.95
CA PHE A 36 26.36 -29.34 27.57
C PHE A 36 25.64 -28.41 26.57
N ASN A 37 25.98 -28.50 25.28
CA ASN A 37 25.33 -27.73 24.21
C ASN A 37 24.14 -28.53 23.63
N PRO A 38 22.88 -28.18 23.97
CA PRO A 38 21.71 -28.88 23.45
C PRO A 38 21.34 -28.46 22.02
N LEU A 39 21.99 -27.46 21.43
CA LEU A 39 21.58 -26.88 20.15
C LEU A 39 22.06 -27.72 18.96
N PRO A 40 21.15 -28.11 18.04
CA PRO A 40 21.54 -28.79 16.80
C PRO A 40 22.20 -27.81 15.82
N ALA A 41 22.88 -28.36 14.80
CA ALA A 41 23.36 -27.55 13.69
C ALA A 41 22.17 -27.07 12.86
N SER A 42 22.20 -25.83 12.36
CA SER A 42 21.08 -25.27 11.61
C SER A 42 21.54 -24.48 10.39
N TYR A 43 20.71 -24.49 9.34
CA TYR A 43 20.88 -23.62 8.18
C TYR A 43 19.89 -22.47 8.26
N ARG A 44 20.40 -21.23 8.26
CA ARG A 44 19.58 -20.01 8.27
C ARG A 44 19.41 -19.50 6.85
N ILE A 45 18.18 -19.52 6.35
CA ILE A 45 17.86 -19.16 4.96
C ILE A 45 17.00 -17.89 4.95
N ARG A 46 17.50 -16.85 4.28
CA ARG A 46 16.80 -15.57 4.11
C ARG A 46 16.18 -15.50 2.74
N PHE A 47 14.88 -15.23 2.67
CA PHE A 47 14.13 -15.08 1.42
C PHE A 47 14.05 -13.62 1.00
N ASN A 48 14.03 -13.37 -0.31
CA ASN A 48 13.78 -12.04 -0.85
C ASN A 48 12.39 -11.51 -0.45
N VAL A 49 12.30 -10.20 -0.22
CA VAL A 49 11.04 -9.51 0.06
C VAL A 49 10.15 -9.57 -1.18
N SER A 50 8.96 -10.17 -1.06
CA SER A 50 7.97 -10.28 -2.12
C SER A 50 6.57 -10.50 -1.54
N ASP A 51 5.52 -10.11 -2.27
CA ASP A 51 4.13 -10.27 -1.84
C ASP A 51 3.76 -11.73 -1.54
N ASN A 52 4.41 -12.70 -2.20
CA ASN A 52 4.18 -14.14 -2.03
C ASN A 52 5.28 -14.83 -1.19
N ARG A 53 6.04 -14.07 -0.40
CA ARG A 53 7.17 -14.60 0.37
C ARG A 53 6.75 -15.76 1.27
N SER A 54 5.60 -15.70 1.94
CA SER A 54 5.14 -16.75 2.85
C SER A 54 4.79 -18.05 2.12
N LEU A 55 4.15 -17.96 0.95
CA LEU A 55 3.90 -19.12 0.08
C LEU A 55 5.20 -19.75 -0.40
N HIS A 56 6.21 -18.93 -0.70
CA HIS A 56 7.54 -19.42 -1.08
C HIS A 56 8.29 -20.09 0.07
N ILE A 57 8.16 -19.56 1.29
CA ILE A 57 8.71 -20.18 2.50
C ILE A 57 8.03 -21.53 2.75
N GLY A 58 6.70 -21.61 2.68
CA GLY A 58 5.95 -22.85 2.89
C GLY A 58 6.32 -23.93 1.87
N ASN A 59 6.31 -23.60 0.58
CA ASN A 59 6.67 -24.56 -0.48
C ASN A 59 8.12 -25.05 -0.35
N PHE A 60 9.04 -24.17 0.04
CA PHE A 60 10.44 -24.52 0.24
C PHE A 60 10.65 -25.35 1.51
N ALA A 61 9.93 -25.05 2.58
CA ALA A 61 9.95 -25.83 3.81
C ALA A 61 9.46 -27.27 3.55
N GLU A 62 8.37 -27.44 2.79
CA GLU A 62 7.87 -28.75 2.36
C GLU A 62 8.88 -29.51 1.50
N GLN A 63 9.56 -28.84 0.56
CA GLN A 63 10.63 -29.46 -0.25
C GLN A 63 11.80 -29.96 0.60
N ILE A 64 12.25 -29.18 1.58
CA ILE A 64 13.39 -29.55 2.45
C ILE A 64 12.99 -30.65 3.43
N ARG A 65 11.73 -30.67 3.89
CA ARG A 65 11.26 -31.68 4.85
C ARG A 65 11.32 -33.11 4.28
N GLY A 66 11.34 -33.26 2.96
CA GLY A 66 11.47 -34.57 2.28
C GLY A 66 12.89 -35.02 1.96
N GLU A 67 13.93 -34.22 2.24
CA GLU A 67 15.32 -34.56 1.90
C GLU A 67 16.01 -35.39 3.01
N PRO A 68 16.79 -36.43 2.65
CA PRO A 68 17.51 -37.23 3.62
C PRO A 68 18.60 -36.41 4.34
N GLY A 69 18.61 -36.47 5.68
CA GLY A 69 19.54 -35.73 6.54
C GLY A 69 18.97 -34.48 7.21
N VAL A 70 17.70 -34.14 6.94
CA VAL A 70 16.99 -33.05 7.63
C VAL A 70 16.21 -33.62 8.81
N GLU A 71 16.58 -33.24 10.04
CA GLU A 71 15.92 -33.71 11.27
C GLU A 71 14.61 -32.95 11.56
N SER A 72 14.58 -31.62 11.36
CA SER A 72 13.40 -30.80 11.60
C SER A 72 13.39 -29.51 10.77
N VAL A 73 12.21 -29.12 10.27
CA VAL A 73 11.98 -27.83 9.61
C VAL A 73 10.88 -27.09 10.36
N GLU A 74 11.27 -26.12 11.17
CA GLU A 74 10.37 -25.26 11.92
C GLU A 74 10.38 -23.85 11.31
N TYR A 75 9.24 -23.47 10.74
CA TYR A 75 8.99 -22.10 10.30
C TYR A 75 7.71 -21.61 10.97
N GLY A 76 7.62 -20.32 11.27
CA GLY A 76 6.53 -19.71 12.03
C GLY A 76 5.19 -19.65 11.29
N GLU A 77 4.78 -20.72 10.62
CA GLU A 77 3.61 -20.82 9.73
C GLU A 77 2.33 -20.28 10.37
N LYS A 78 2.02 -20.73 11.59
CA LYS A 78 0.80 -20.30 12.30
C LYS A 78 0.80 -18.80 12.60
N TRP A 79 1.95 -18.24 12.96
CA TRP A 79 2.07 -16.81 13.27
C TRP A 79 2.01 -15.97 11.99
N ILE A 80 2.75 -16.40 10.96
CA ILE A 80 2.75 -15.76 9.63
C ILE A 80 1.33 -15.79 9.04
N SER A 81 0.64 -16.93 9.06
CA SER A 81 -0.72 -17.05 8.55
C SER A 81 -1.72 -16.16 9.30
N ARG A 82 -1.61 -16.05 10.64
CA ARG A 82 -2.44 -15.13 11.42
C ARG A 82 -2.18 -13.68 11.04
N PHE A 83 -0.91 -13.31 10.89
CA PHE A 83 -0.52 -11.96 10.48
C PHE A 83 -1.00 -11.64 9.06
N GLU A 84 -0.91 -12.58 8.12
CA GLU A 84 -1.44 -12.41 6.76
C GLU A 84 -2.97 -12.21 6.75
N LYS A 85 -3.70 -13.02 7.53
CA LYS A 85 -5.15 -12.84 7.67
C LYS A 85 -5.49 -11.46 8.24
N PHE A 86 -4.74 -11.00 9.23
CA PHE A 86 -4.89 -9.65 9.78
C PHE A 86 -4.63 -8.58 8.71
N MET A 87 -3.56 -8.71 7.93
CA MET A 87 -3.24 -7.80 6.83
C MET A 87 -4.34 -7.78 5.75
N ILE A 88 -4.96 -8.92 5.44
CA ILE A 88 -6.10 -8.99 4.51
C ILE A 88 -7.29 -8.21 5.06
N VAL A 89 -7.63 -8.38 6.34
CA VAL A 89 -8.71 -7.63 7.00
C VAL A 89 -8.43 -6.12 6.94
N CYS A 90 -7.21 -5.69 7.27
CA CYS A 90 -6.80 -4.29 7.15
C CYS A 90 -6.92 -3.77 5.71
N ARG A 91 -6.52 -4.56 4.71
CA ARG A 91 -6.62 -4.19 3.30
C ARG A 91 -8.07 -3.99 2.87
N VAL A 92 -8.97 -4.91 3.25
CA VAL A 92 -10.40 -4.81 2.95
C VAL A 92 -11.01 -3.60 3.65
N PHE A 93 -10.66 -3.36 4.91
CA PHE A 93 -11.10 -2.20 5.66
C PHE A 93 -10.67 -0.88 4.99
N LEU A 94 -9.39 -0.76 4.63
CA LEU A 94 -8.86 0.43 3.94
C LEU A 94 -9.52 0.65 2.57
N LEU A 95 -9.79 -0.43 1.81
CA LEU A 95 -10.55 -0.34 0.56
C LEU A 95 -11.97 0.18 0.81
N GLY A 96 -12.64 -0.31 1.85
CA GLY A 96 -13.98 0.17 2.23
C GLY A 96 -13.98 1.66 2.58
N VAL A 97 -13.01 2.12 3.39
CA VAL A 97 -12.83 3.55 3.70
C VAL A 97 -12.53 4.36 2.45
N GLY A 98 -11.68 3.85 1.55
CA GLY A 98 -11.36 4.50 0.28
C GLY A 98 -12.58 4.71 -0.61
N ILE A 99 -13.46 3.71 -0.71
CA ILE A 99 -14.73 3.82 -1.44
C ILE A 99 -15.64 4.86 -0.80
N LEU A 100 -15.79 4.82 0.52
CA LEU A 100 -16.63 5.77 1.26
C LEU A 100 -16.18 7.22 1.05
N LEU A 101 -14.87 7.48 1.15
CA LEU A 101 -14.31 8.81 0.91
C LEU A 101 -14.45 9.23 -0.55
N SER A 102 -14.31 8.29 -1.50
CA SER A 102 -14.52 8.55 -2.93
C SER A 102 -15.97 8.96 -3.22
N LEU A 103 -16.95 8.31 -2.59
CA LEU A 103 -18.35 8.72 -2.68
C LEU A 103 -18.58 10.12 -2.10
N GLY A 104 -17.98 10.42 -0.95
CA GLY A 104 -18.00 11.76 -0.36
C GLY A 104 -17.41 12.82 -1.29
N LEU A 105 -16.27 12.52 -1.92
CA LEU A 105 -15.65 13.39 -2.91
C LEU A 105 -16.58 13.64 -4.10
N ILE A 106 -17.21 12.58 -4.64
CA ILE A 106 -18.17 12.72 -5.75
C ILE A 106 -19.31 13.67 -5.37
N LEU A 107 -19.85 13.55 -4.15
CA LEU A 107 -20.92 14.44 -3.67
C LEU A 107 -20.45 15.89 -3.55
N ILE A 108 -19.27 16.13 -2.98
CA ILE A 108 -18.70 17.48 -2.82
C ILE A 108 -18.48 18.12 -4.21
N VAL A 109 -17.76 17.43 -5.10
CA VAL A 109 -17.48 17.91 -6.46
C VAL A 109 -18.77 18.17 -7.22
N SER A 110 -19.75 17.27 -7.10
CA SER A 110 -21.06 17.43 -7.74
C SER A 110 -21.78 18.70 -7.28
N ASN A 111 -21.79 18.96 -5.97
CA ASN A 111 -22.39 20.16 -5.40
C ASN A 111 -21.64 21.43 -5.81
N THR A 112 -20.31 21.41 -5.81
CA THR A 112 -19.50 22.55 -6.26
C THR A 112 -19.78 22.90 -7.71
N ILE A 113 -19.86 21.90 -8.60
CA ILE A 113 -20.17 22.13 -10.00
C ILE A 113 -21.59 22.66 -10.18
N ARG A 114 -22.55 22.13 -9.42
CA ARG A 114 -23.92 22.64 -9.45
C ARG A 114 -23.96 24.12 -9.08
N LEU A 115 -23.25 24.54 -8.03
CA LEU A 115 -23.11 25.93 -7.64
C LEU A 115 -22.42 26.77 -8.73
N SER A 116 -21.34 26.24 -9.33
CA SER A 116 -20.60 26.90 -10.43
C SER A 116 -21.51 27.16 -11.64
N ILE A 117 -22.32 26.17 -12.03
CA ILE A 117 -23.30 26.28 -13.12
C ILE A 117 -24.35 27.34 -12.79
N TYR A 118 -24.93 27.32 -11.59
CA TYR A 118 -25.92 28.34 -11.20
C TYR A 118 -25.34 29.76 -11.22
N SER A 119 -24.09 29.93 -10.79
CA SER A 119 -23.42 31.24 -10.83
C SER A 119 -23.16 31.75 -12.25
N ARG A 120 -23.14 30.87 -13.26
CA ARG A 120 -22.88 31.20 -14.67
C ARG A 120 -24.11 30.99 -15.56
N GLN A 121 -25.30 30.89 -14.97
CA GLN A 121 -26.51 30.54 -15.71
C GLN A 121 -26.82 31.52 -16.85
N ASP A 122 -26.62 32.82 -16.63
CA ASP A 122 -26.90 33.87 -17.62
C ASP A 122 -25.95 33.75 -18.82
N GLU A 123 -24.67 33.48 -18.58
CA GLU A 123 -23.67 33.23 -19.64
C GLU A 123 -24.03 31.99 -20.46
N ILE A 124 -24.47 30.92 -19.79
CA ILE A 124 -24.86 29.66 -20.43
C ILE A 124 -26.11 29.88 -21.31
N GLU A 125 -27.10 30.63 -20.82
CA GLU A 125 -28.31 30.95 -21.59
C GLU A 125 -27.97 31.76 -22.85
N LEU A 126 -27.11 32.78 -22.72
CA LEU A 126 -26.60 33.55 -23.86
C LEU A 126 -25.87 32.66 -24.87
N MET A 127 -25.04 31.72 -24.42
CA MET A 127 -24.35 30.76 -25.30
C MET A 127 -25.34 29.85 -26.03
N LEU A 128 -26.39 29.38 -25.37
CA LEU A 128 -27.41 28.54 -25.98
C LEU A 128 -28.24 29.31 -27.03
N LEU A 129 -28.55 30.58 -26.78
CA LEU A 129 -29.27 31.47 -27.70
C LEU A 129 -28.53 31.70 -29.03
N ILE A 130 -27.20 31.78 -29.00
CA ILE A 130 -26.35 31.91 -30.19
C ILE A 130 -26.02 30.57 -30.87
N GLY A 131 -26.65 29.46 -30.44
CA GLY A 131 -26.52 28.14 -31.07
C GLY A 131 -25.35 27.30 -30.58
N ALA A 132 -24.78 27.58 -29.40
CA ALA A 132 -23.72 26.75 -28.85
C ALA A 132 -24.20 25.31 -28.59
N THR A 133 -23.35 24.33 -28.91
CA THR A 133 -23.71 22.92 -28.68
C THR A 133 -23.69 22.58 -27.18
N PRO A 134 -24.61 21.73 -26.69
CA PRO A 134 -24.64 21.26 -25.30
C PRO A 134 -23.34 20.63 -24.79
N ARG A 135 -22.42 20.24 -25.67
CA ARG A 135 -21.10 19.72 -25.29
C ARG A 135 -20.12 20.85 -24.98
N PHE A 136 -20.19 21.95 -25.72
CA PHE A 136 -19.32 23.11 -25.55
C PHE A 136 -19.48 23.73 -24.15
N VAL A 137 -20.72 23.79 -23.67
CA VAL A 137 -21.07 24.27 -22.32
C VAL A 137 -20.52 23.36 -21.22
N LYS A 138 -20.37 22.05 -21.46
CA LYS A 138 -19.99 21.05 -20.44
C LYS A 138 -18.48 20.96 -20.18
N ILE A 139 -17.68 21.17 -21.22
CA ILE A 139 -16.22 21.03 -21.17
C ILE A 139 -15.57 21.83 -20.01
N PRO A 140 -15.88 23.12 -19.77
CA PRO A 140 -15.26 23.85 -18.66
C PRO A 140 -15.54 23.20 -17.30
N PHE A 141 -16.76 22.72 -17.06
CA PHE A 141 -17.12 22.04 -15.81
C PHE A 141 -16.44 20.67 -15.66
N LEU A 142 -16.28 19.93 -16.76
CA LEU A 142 -15.50 18.67 -16.76
C LEU A 142 -14.04 18.93 -16.39
N LEU A 143 -13.45 20.01 -16.91
CA LEU A 143 -12.09 20.42 -16.58
C LEU A 143 -11.96 20.87 -15.11
N GLU A 144 -12.94 21.58 -14.55
CA GLU A 144 -12.95 21.93 -13.12
C GLU A 144 -12.85 20.68 -12.24
N GLY A 145 -13.63 19.64 -12.52
CA GLY A 145 -13.58 18.38 -11.77
C GLY A 145 -12.25 17.64 -11.91
N VAL A 146 -11.68 17.60 -13.12
CA VAL A 146 -10.35 17.01 -13.36
C VAL A 146 -9.27 17.78 -12.60
N LEU A 147 -9.31 19.11 -12.62
CA LEU A 147 -8.37 19.98 -11.91
C LEU A 147 -8.48 19.81 -10.39
N GLN A 148 -9.69 19.68 -9.86
CA GLN A 148 -9.91 19.35 -8.45
C GLN A 148 -9.32 17.98 -8.08
N GLY A 149 -9.54 16.95 -8.90
CA GLY A 149 -8.95 15.63 -8.68
C GLY A 149 -7.42 15.63 -8.74
N LEU A 150 -6.85 16.34 -9.73
CA LEU A 150 -5.41 16.45 -9.91
C LEU A 150 -4.75 17.22 -8.77
N SER A 151 -5.26 18.41 -8.44
CA SER A 151 -4.73 19.23 -7.34
C SER A 151 -4.82 18.52 -6.00
N GLY A 152 -5.94 17.85 -5.72
CA GLY A 152 -6.10 17.05 -4.50
C GLY A 152 -5.08 15.92 -4.40
N SER A 153 -4.84 15.20 -5.51
CA SER A 153 -3.83 14.13 -5.56
C SER A 153 -2.40 14.66 -5.34
N LEU A 154 -2.06 15.80 -5.96
CA LEU A 154 -0.73 16.40 -5.86
C LEU A 154 -0.46 16.90 -4.43
N LEU A 155 -1.45 17.57 -3.81
CA LEU A 155 -1.36 18.01 -2.42
C LEU A 155 -1.25 16.82 -1.45
N SER A 156 -2.07 15.77 -1.67
CA SER A 156 -2.01 14.56 -0.84
C SER A 156 -0.67 13.85 -0.95
N LEU A 157 -0.11 13.73 -2.17
CA LEU A 157 1.20 13.11 -2.37
C LEU A 157 2.33 13.95 -1.77
N GLY A 158 2.24 15.27 -1.86
CA GLY A 158 3.18 16.18 -1.22
C GLY A 158 3.17 16.04 0.31
N LEU A 159 1.99 16.05 0.92
CA LEU A 159 1.82 15.86 2.36
C LEU A 159 2.33 14.48 2.82
N MET A 160 1.96 13.43 2.08
CA MET A 160 2.42 12.07 2.34
C MET A 160 3.95 11.96 2.24
N GLY A 161 4.54 12.60 1.23
CA GLY A 161 6.00 12.67 1.06
C GLY A 161 6.70 13.37 2.21
N ALA A 162 6.15 14.48 2.69
CA ALA A 162 6.68 15.20 3.85
C ALA A 162 6.61 14.34 5.13
N ILE A 163 5.48 13.69 5.37
CA ILE A 163 5.29 12.76 6.49
C ILE A 163 6.28 11.59 6.39
N TYR A 164 6.47 11.02 5.19
CA TYR A 164 7.43 9.94 4.98
C TYR A 164 8.86 10.37 5.31
N ILE A 165 9.31 11.55 4.85
CA ILE A 165 10.64 12.07 5.16
C ILE A 165 10.80 12.28 6.68
N TYR A 166 9.77 12.83 7.34
CA TYR A 166 9.77 13.04 8.78
C TYR A 166 9.89 11.71 9.55
N LEU A 167 9.03 10.72 9.25
CA LEU A 167 9.09 9.42 9.90
C LEU A 167 10.43 8.72 9.63
N LYS A 168 10.94 8.78 8.40
CA LYS A 168 12.22 8.18 8.06
C LYS A 168 13.34 8.79 8.89
N ASN A 169 13.42 10.11 8.99
CA ASN A 169 14.51 10.75 9.73
C ASN A 169 14.45 10.45 11.25
N GLU A 170 13.25 10.39 11.82
CA GLU A 170 13.06 10.16 13.26
C GLU A 170 13.20 8.68 13.66
N PHE A 171 12.61 7.76 12.87
CA PHE A 171 12.48 6.36 13.26
C PHE A 171 13.50 5.42 12.62
N GLN A 172 14.12 5.76 11.48
CA GLN A 172 15.10 4.90 10.83
C GLN A 172 16.30 4.55 11.74
N PRO A 173 16.88 5.48 12.53
CA PRO A 173 18.01 5.15 13.43
C PRO A 173 17.63 4.11 14.49
N SER A 174 16.39 4.18 15.00
CA SER A 174 15.88 3.25 16.01
C SER A 174 15.57 1.87 15.42
N ILE A 175 15.05 1.82 14.18
CA ILE A 175 14.72 0.58 13.49
C ILE A 175 15.96 -0.17 13.01
N GLU A 176 16.99 0.52 12.51
CA GLU A 176 18.24 -0.13 12.11
C GLU A 176 18.95 -0.83 13.28
N SER A 177 18.79 -0.29 14.50
CA SER A 177 19.33 -0.89 15.73
C SER A 177 18.65 -2.23 16.09
N ILE A 178 17.33 -2.31 15.91
CA ILE A 178 16.51 -3.48 16.30
C ILE A 178 16.42 -4.52 15.17
N ALA A 179 16.34 -4.07 13.92
CA ALA A 179 16.06 -4.91 12.76
C ALA A 179 16.89 -4.47 11.55
N ARG A 180 18.16 -4.90 11.53
CA ARG A 180 19.07 -4.68 10.39
C ARG A 180 18.42 -5.14 9.08
N GLY A 181 18.15 -4.19 8.19
CA GLY A 181 17.59 -4.42 6.85
C GLY A 181 16.10 -4.16 6.67
N MET A 182 15.40 -3.58 7.66
CA MET A 182 14.08 -2.97 7.42
C MET A 182 14.24 -1.50 7.03
N ASP A 183 14.12 -1.21 5.75
CA ASP A 183 14.03 0.16 5.25
C ASP A 183 12.58 0.62 5.16
N PHE A 184 12.31 1.87 5.55
CA PHE A 184 11.06 2.52 5.17
C PHE A 184 11.03 2.67 3.65
N GLN A 185 10.17 1.91 2.99
CA GLN A 185 9.95 2.04 1.55
C GLN A 185 8.82 3.02 1.29
N PHE A 186 9.09 4.00 0.43
CA PHE A 186 8.04 4.84 -0.13
C PHE A 186 7.22 4.06 -1.17
N ILE A 187 6.04 4.58 -1.49
CA ILE A 187 5.18 4.03 -2.55
C ILE A 187 5.99 3.92 -3.85
N SER A 188 5.93 2.74 -4.47
CA SER A 188 6.63 2.46 -5.71
C SER A 188 6.11 3.34 -6.85
N GLN A 189 7.01 3.78 -7.74
CA GLN A 189 6.71 4.71 -8.84
C GLN A 189 5.47 4.36 -9.69
N PRO A 190 5.20 3.10 -10.10
CA PRO A 190 3.98 2.75 -10.82
C PRO A 190 2.69 3.01 -10.02
N PHE A 191 2.72 2.81 -8.70
CA PHE A 191 1.55 3.06 -7.85
C PHE A 191 1.26 4.55 -7.67
N LEU A 192 2.28 5.42 -7.74
CA LEU A 192 2.08 6.87 -7.70
C LEU A 192 1.26 7.35 -8.90
N TRP A 193 1.64 6.93 -10.11
CA TRP A 193 0.89 7.26 -11.32
C TRP A 193 -0.53 6.70 -11.30
N LEU A 194 -0.70 5.48 -10.76
CA LEU A 194 -2.02 4.88 -10.59
C LEU A 194 -2.91 5.69 -9.63
N LEU A 195 -2.37 6.17 -8.52
CA LEU A 195 -3.12 7.01 -7.57
C LEU A 195 -3.57 8.32 -8.20
N VAL A 196 -2.66 9.04 -8.88
CA VAL A 196 -3.00 10.28 -9.60
C VAL A 196 -4.06 10.01 -10.66
N GLY A 197 -3.89 8.94 -11.44
CA GLY A 197 -4.85 8.53 -12.46
C GLY A 197 -6.25 8.25 -11.88
N LEU A 198 -6.33 7.53 -10.76
CA LEU A 198 -7.59 7.27 -10.06
C LEU A 198 -8.24 8.56 -9.54
N SER A 199 -7.48 9.48 -8.95
CA SER A 199 -8.01 10.76 -8.46
C SER A 199 -8.58 11.61 -9.59
N VAL A 200 -7.88 11.69 -10.73
CA VAL A 200 -8.36 12.39 -11.93
C VAL A 200 -9.63 11.73 -12.48
N LEU A 201 -9.66 10.40 -12.53
CA LEU A 201 -10.82 9.65 -13.01
C LEU A 201 -12.04 9.87 -12.11
N ILE A 202 -11.87 9.85 -10.79
CA ILE A 202 -12.96 10.13 -9.85
C ILE A 202 -13.47 11.57 -10.03
N GLY A 203 -12.57 12.56 -10.14
CA GLY A 203 -12.95 13.96 -10.39
C GLY A 203 -13.70 14.15 -11.70
N PHE A 204 -13.28 13.46 -12.76
CA PHE A 204 -13.96 13.44 -14.04
C PHE A 204 -15.37 12.82 -13.95
N ILE A 205 -15.50 11.63 -13.32
CA ILE A 205 -16.80 10.96 -13.15
C ILE A 205 -17.75 11.84 -12.34
N ALA A 206 -17.26 12.40 -11.23
CA ALA A 206 -18.06 13.28 -10.38
C ALA A 206 -18.60 14.48 -11.16
N SER A 207 -17.74 15.13 -11.95
CA SER A 207 -18.14 16.24 -12.78
C SER A 207 -19.13 15.85 -13.86
N TYR A 208 -18.84 14.76 -14.57
CA TYR A 208 -19.71 14.24 -15.63
C TYR A 208 -21.13 13.94 -15.13
N ILE A 209 -21.25 13.29 -13.97
CA ILE A 209 -22.55 12.98 -13.36
C ILE A 209 -23.31 14.28 -13.05
N SER A 210 -22.65 15.28 -12.46
CA SER A 210 -23.28 16.55 -12.11
C SER A 210 -23.77 17.33 -13.32
N THR A 211 -22.94 17.47 -14.36
CA THR A 211 -23.34 18.20 -15.57
C THR A 211 -24.43 17.47 -16.37
N TYR A 212 -24.43 16.13 -16.34
CA TYR A 212 -25.50 15.33 -16.95
C TYR A 212 -26.84 15.53 -16.25
N GLN A 213 -26.86 15.49 -14.91
CA GLN A 213 -28.06 15.72 -14.11
C GLN A 213 -28.62 17.13 -14.33
N PHE A 214 -27.78 18.16 -14.37
CA PHE A 214 -28.22 19.53 -14.59
C PHE A 214 -28.88 19.74 -15.95
N MET A 215 -28.28 19.22 -17.02
CA MET A 215 -28.83 19.38 -18.38
C MET A 215 -30.14 18.62 -18.57
N GLN A 216 -30.33 17.48 -17.92
CA GLN A 216 -31.64 16.80 -17.91
C GLN A 216 -32.70 17.64 -17.19
N ALA A 217 -32.33 18.39 -16.15
CA ALA A 217 -33.27 19.27 -15.45
C ALA A 217 -33.72 20.44 -16.34
N LEU A 218 -32.82 20.98 -17.18
CA LEU A 218 -33.16 22.03 -18.16
C LEU A 218 -34.08 21.52 -19.27
N ASN A 219 -33.85 20.31 -19.80
CA ASN A 219 -34.69 19.76 -20.88
C ASN A 219 -36.11 19.37 -20.45
N LYS A 220 -36.43 19.44 -19.14
CA LYS A 220 -37.76 19.18 -18.60
C LYS A 220 -38.58 20.46 -18.34
N ARG A 221 -37.99 21.64 -18.54
CA ARG A 221 -38.68 22.94 -18.49
C ARG A 221 -38.93 23.45 -19.89
#